data_AF-A0A836RMM4-F1
#
_entry.id   AF-A0A836RMM4-F1
#
_cell.length_a   1.000
_cell.length_b   1.000
_cell.length_c   1.000
_cell.angle_alpha   90.00
_cell.angle_beta   90.00
_cell.angle_gamma   90.00
#
_symmetry.space_group_name_H-M   'P 1'
#
loop_
_entity.id
_entity.type
_entity.pdbx_description
1 polymer ?
#
loop_
_entity_poly.entity_id
_entity_poly.type
_entity_poly.pdbx_seq_one_letter_code
_entity_poly.pdbx_strand_id
1 'polypeptide(L)'
;MPSSLRSQTRPPRQDQLPPGPLAQTRLDPELLRRGLALPSELAPQPDDDDCGYWDERPRVLTLAEKLKRLFDSELPRVHSLRVQPAWVAGELLRFGGDFDKYVRSRDLIKQEGIIFRHLLRFILLCGEFVQLQELGEPDTSWLDELRQIADQVTTSCRAVDPQSTDKIIESARRAADVVTGETQAEDLLEAPDEDLAEAAELEEFGAGVWDEQ
;
A
#
# COMPACT_ATOMS: atom_id res chain seq x y z
N MET A 1 11.96 -0.60 5.99
CA MET A 1 12.61 -1.82 6.53
C MET A 1 14.05 -1.51 6.92
N PRO A 2 14.58 -2.07 8.03
CA PRO A 2 16.00 -1.99 8.38
C PRO A 2 16.92 -2.53 7.28
N SER A 3 18.17 -2.05 7.23
CA SER A 3 19.17 -2.48 6.26
C SER A 3 19.53 -3.96 6.39
N SER A 4 19.54 -4.51 7.62
CA SER A 4 19.82 -5.94 7.89
C SER A 4 18.84 -6.88 7.22
N LEU A 5 17.59 -6.46 7.02
CA LEU A 5 16.53 -7.25 6.38
C LEU A 5 16.45 -7.04 4.86
N ARG A 6 17.25 -6.13 4.29
CA ARG A 6 17.13 -5.72 2.89
C ARG A 6 17.36 -6.88 1.92
N SER A 7 18.33 -7.75 2.21
CA SER A 7 18.63 -8.89 1.34
C SER A 7 17.49 -9.92 1.36
N GLN A 8 16.98 -10.24 2.54
CA GLN A 8 16.00 -11.30 2.74
C GLN A 8 14.57 -10.92 2.34
N THR A 9 14.25 -9.61 2.40
CA THR A 9 12.93 -9.08 2.03
C THR A 9 12.93 -8.44 0.64
N ARG A 10 13.97 -8.65 -0.16
CA ARG A 10 14.05 -8.08 -1.50
C ARG A 10 13.02 -8.74 -2.42
N PRO A 11 12.36 -7.98 -3.33
CA PRO A 11 11.57 -8.60 -4.38
C PRO A 11 12.36 -9.62 -5.20
N PRO A 12 11.73 -10.75 -5.57
CA PRO A 12 12.31 -11.70 -6.50
C PRO A 12 12.71 -11.06 -7.84
N ARG A 13 13.56 -11.76 -8.61
CA ARG A 13 13.91 -11.35 -9.98
C ARG A 13 12.69 -11.46 -10.90
N GLN A 14 12.72 -10.72 -12.01
CA GLN A 14 11.61 -10.70 -12.97
C GLN A 14 11.29 -12.08 -13.58
N ASP A 15 12.25 -13.01 -13.63
CA ASP A 15 12.01 -14.39 -14.05
C ASP A 15 11.05 -15.15 -13.13
N GLN A 16 11.04 -14.80 -11.84
CA GLN A 16 10.17 -15.41 -10.83
C GLN A 16 8.93 -14.56 -10.53
N LEU A 17 9.01 -13.26 -10.78
CA LEU A 17 7.94 -12.30 -10.56
C LEU A 17 7.91 -11.33 -11.75
N PRO A 18 7.25 -11.70 -12.86
CA PRO A 18 7.21 -10.84 -14.05
C PRO A 18 6.51 -9.51 -13.72
N PRO A 19 6.86 -8.44 -14.44
CA PRO A 19 6.26 -7.12 -14.21
C PRO A 19 4.75 -7.16 -14.48
N GLY A 20 3.96 -6.58 -13.58
CA GLY A 20 2.49 -6.50 -13.74
C GLY A 20 2.05 -5.45 -14.78
N PRO A 21 0.74 -5.40 -15.10
CA PRO A 21 0.19 -4.47 -16.09
C PRO A 21 0.54 -3.01 -15.81
N LEU A 22 0.41 -2.56 -14.55
CA LEU A 22 0.76 -1.20 -14.14
C LEU A 22 2.20 -0.80 -14.51
N ALA A 23 3.15 -1.75 -14.36
CA ALA A 23 4.53 -1.51 -14.74
C ALA A 23 4.66 -1.37 -16.27
N GLN A 24 4.12 -2.33 -17.02
CA GLN A 24 4.33 -2.43 -18.47
C GLN A 24 3.55 -1.40 -19.29
N THR A 25 2.29 -1.14 -18.92
CA THR A 25 1.38 -0.32 -19.75
C THR A 25 1.42 1.17 -19.41
N ARG A 26 1.76 1.51 -18.15
CA ARG A 26 1.76 2.89 -17.65
C ARG A 26 3.16 3.37 -17.28
N LEU A 27 3.83 2.71 -16.34
CA LEU A 27 5.08 3.23 -15.80
C LEU A 27 6.24 3.19 -16.79
N ASP A 28 6.45 2.07 -17.47
CA ASP A 28 7.60 1.88 -18.35
C ASP A 28 7.58 2.86 -19.54
N PRO A 29 6.46 3.05 -20.26
CA PRO A 29 6.36 4.09 -21.28
C PRO A 29 6.59 5.50 -20.74
N GLU A 30 6.07 5.80 -19.54
CA GLU A 30 6.21 7.13 -18.94
C GLU A 30 7.66 7.46 -18.56
N LEU A 31 8.35 6.49 -17.96
CA LEU A 31 9.75 6.64 -17.58
C LEU A 31 10.66 6.79 -18.81
N LEU A 32 10.40 6.03 -19.88
CA LEU A 32 11.13 6.16 -21.14
C LEU A 32 10.86 7.52 -21.80
N ARG A 33 9.60 7.95 -21.87
CA ARG A 33 9.19 9.23 -22.47
C ARG A 33 9.85 10.43 -21.78
N ARG A 34 10.00 10.37 -20.45
CA ARG A 34 10.65 11.43 -19.66
C ARG A 34 12.17 11.27 -19.55
N GLY A 35 12.75 10.21 -20.10
CA GLY A 35 14.18 9.93 -20.00
C GLY A 35 14.65 9.60 -18.56
N LEU A 36 13.75 9.10 -17.71
CA LEU A 36 14.02 8.77 -16.30
C LEU A 36 14.56 7.34 -16.11
N ALA A 37 14.46 6.49 -17.12
CA ALA A 37 15.00 5.13 -17.11
C ALA A 37 15.51 4.74 -18.49
N LEU A 38 16.51 3.84 -18.51
CA LEU A 38 16.99 3.22 -19.73
C LEU A 38 16.20 1.93 -20.02
N PRO A 39 16.07 1.51 -21.29
CA PRO A 39 15.42 0.24 -21.62
C PRO A 39 16.03 -0.97 -20.90
N SER A 40 17.35 -1.00 -20.72
CA SER A 40 18.09 -2.05 -19.99
C SER A 40 17.79 -2.08 -18.49
N GLU A 41 17.27 -1.00 -17.92
CA GLU A 41 16.86 -0.92 -16.52
C GLU A 41 15.40 -1.37 -16.30
N LEU A 42 14.60 -1.47 -17.37
CA LEU A 42 13.17 -1.78 -17.27
C LEU A 42 12.87 -3.27 -17.50
N ALA A 43 13.62 -3.90 -18.40
CA ALA A 43 13.50 -5.31 -18.74
C ALA A 43 14.88 -5.99 -18.77
N PRO A 44 14.98 -7.28 -18.39
CA PRO A 44 16.22 -8.03 -18.53
C PRO A 44 16.61 -8.11 -20.02
N GLN A 45 17.85 -7.73 -20.31
CA GLN A 45 18.42 -7.99 -21.64
C GLN A 45 18.75 -9.48 -21.78
N PRO A 46 18.54 -10.05 -22.99
CA PRO A 46 18.96 -11.41 -23.28
C PRO A 46 20.46 -11.57 -23.04
N ASP A 47 20.86 -12.79 -22.67
CA ASP A 47 22.25 -13.16 -22.47
C ASP A 47 23.00 -13.06 -23.81
N ASP A 48 23.60 -11.91 -24.10
CA ASP A 48 24.68 -11.86 -25.09
C ASP A 48 25.91 -12.50 -24.42
N ASP A 49 26.33 -13.64 -24.97
CA ASP A 49 27.47 -14.49 -24.52
C ASP A 49 28.81 -13.73 -24.42
N ASP A 50 28.88 -12.47 -24.87
CA ASP A 50 30.06 -11.61 -24.90
C ASP A 50 30.22 -10.68 -23.67
N CYS A 51 29.30 -10.72 -22.71
CA CYS A 51 29.41 -9.94 -21.46
C CYS A 51 30.39 -10.61 -20.48
N GLY A 52 31.69 -10.52 -20.78
CA GLY A 52 32.78 -11.18 -20.07
C GLY A 52 33.11 -10.70 -18.65
N TYR A 53 32.13 -10.26 -17.84
CA TYR A 53 32.31 -10.06 -16.39
C TYR A 53 30.97 -10.26 -15.67
N TRP A 54 30.94 -11.14 -14.68
CA TRP A 54 29.77 -11.56 -13.90
C TRP A 54 29.07 -10.44 -13.07
N ASP A 55 29.48 -9.17 -13.20
CA ASP A 55 29.15 -8.09 -12.25
C ASP A 55 28.58 -6.79 -12.85
N GLU A 56 28.52 -6.62 -14.17
CA GLU A 56 28.15 -5.32 -14.78
C GLU A 56 26.74 -5.24 -15.35
N ARG A 57 25.92 -6.28 -15.19
CA ARG A 57 24.54 -6.22 -15.67
C ARG A 57 23.75 -5.17 -14.87
N PRO A 58 23.16 -4.16 -15.54
CA PRO A 58 22.32 -3.18 -14.85
C PRO A 58 21.20 -3.90 -14.11
N ARG A 59 21.08 -3.62 -12.81
CA ARG A 59 20.00 -4.17 -12.01
C ARG A 59 18.67 -3.63 -12.54
N VAL A 60 17.81 -4.52 -13.00
CA VAL A 60 16.45 -4.17 -13.39
C VAL A 60 15.69 -3.56 -12.21
N LEU A 61 15.01 -2.45 -12.47
CA LEU A 61 14.27 -1.68 -11.47
C LEU A 61 13.03 -2.43 -11.01
N THR A 62 12.82 -2.43 -9.70
CA THR A 62 11.58 -2.87 -9.07
C THR A 62 10.47 -1.84 -9.27
N LEU A 63 9.21 -2.26 -9.16
CA LEU A 63 8.05 -1.35 -9.25
C LEU A 63 8.18 -0.13 -8.33
N ALA A 64 8.64 -0.34 -7.09
CA ALA A 64 8.83 0.75 -6.13
C ALA A 64 9.94 1.73 -6.53
N GLU A 65 11.03 1.24 -7.14
CA GLU A 65 12.11 2.09 -7.65
C GLU A 65 11.63 2.89 -8.88
N LYS A 66 10.87 2.25 -9.78
CA LYS A 66 10.24 2.91 -10.94
C LYS A 66 9.29 4.04 -10.49
N LEU A 67 8.42 3.77 -9.52
CA LEU A 67 7.52 4.78 -8.93
C LEU A 67 8.27 5.92 -8.26
N LYS A 68 9.35 5.62 -7.52
CA LYS A 68 10.16 6.65 -6.88
C LYS A 68 10.77 7.62 -7.89
N ARG A 69 11.30 7.12 -9.02
CA ARG A 69 11.84 7.98 -10.07
C ARG A 69 10.77 8.88 -10.68
N LEU A 70 9.57 8.35 -10.92
CA LEU A 70 8.45 9.15 -11.41
C LEU A 70 8.04 10.22 -10.39
N PHE A 71 7.87 9.84 -9.12
CA PHE A 71 7.55 10.74 -8.02
C PHE A 71 8.56 11.88 -7.88
N ASP A 72 9.86 11.57 -7.93
CA ASP A 72 10.92 12.58 -7.81
C ASP A 72 10.91 13.57 -8.98
N SER A 73 10.49 13.12 -10.17
CA SER A 73 10.34 13.99 -11.33
C SER A 73 9.12 14.93 -11.21
N GLU A 74 8.05 14.47 -10.58
CA GLU A 74 6.80 15.23 -10.45
C GLU A 74 6.82 16.18 -9.26
N LEU A 75 7.50 15.78 -8.18
CA LEU A 75 7.55 16.50 -6.91
C LEU A 75 8.99 16.74 -6.47
N PRO A 76 9.78 17.54 -7.21
CA PRO A 76 11.20 17.76 -6.93
C PRO A 76 11.46 18.45 -5.58
N ARG A 77 10.43 19.08 -4.99
CA ARG A 77 10.51 19.74 -3.67
C ARG A 77 10.38 18.77 -2.49
N VAL A 78 10.07 17.50 -2.73
CA VAL A 78 9.87 16.49 -1.68
C VAL A 78 11.07 15.55 -1.63
N HIS A 79 12.08 15.90 -0.83
CA HIS A 79 13.35 15.16 -0.74
C HIS A 79 13.45 14.20 0.45
N SER A 80 12.48 14.18 1.37
CA SER A 80 12.54 13.35 2.59
C SER A 80 12.00 11.91 2.42
N LEU A 81 11.40 11.59 1.27
CA LEU A 81 10.79 10.29 1.04
C LEU A 81 11.84 9.22 0.75
N ARG A 82 12.00 8.27 1.68
CA ARG A 82 12.85 7.08 1.49
C ARG A 82 11.98 5.89 1.10
N VAL A 83 12.18 5.40 -0.12
CA VAL A 83 11.50 4.19 -0.62
C VAL A 83 12.49 3.03 -0.58
N GLN A 84 12.06 1.91 -0.01
CA GLN A 84 12.77 0.64 -0.09
C GLN A 84 11.79 -0.45 -0.51
N PRO A 85 12.04 -1.16 -1.62
CA PRO A 85 11.21 -2.28 -2.00
C PRO A 85 11.32 -3.40 -0.96
N ALA A 86 10.17 -3.95 -0.57
CA ALA A 86 10.06 -5.08 0.35
C ALA A 86 8.99 -6.06 -0.14
N TRP A 87 9.32 -7.34 -0.20
CA TRP A 87 8.44 -8.45 -0.63
C TRP A 87 8.16 -9.37 0.55
N VAL A 88 7.46 -8.85 1.54
CA VAL A 88 7.18 -9.60 2.78
C VAL A 88 5.82 -10.28 2.70
N ALA A 89 4.77 -9.54 2.35
CA ALA A 89 3.40 -10.08 2.25
C ALA A 89 3.33 -11.21 1.21
N GLY A 90 3.91 -10.99 0.02
CA GLY A 90 3.95 -12.04 -1.02
C GLY A 90 4.75 -13.28 -0.60
N GLU A 91 5.76 -13.15 0.26
CA GLU A 91 6.47 -14.30 0.81
C GLU A 91 5.63 -15.08 1.82
N LEU A 92 4.98 -14.38 2.75
CA LEU A 92 4.07 -15.00 3.71
C LEU A 92 2.97 -15.80 2.99
N LEU A 93 2.39 -15.24 1.92
CA LEU A 93 1.39 -15.91 1.10
C LEU A 93 1.93 -17.16 0.40
N ARG A 94 3.20 -17.16 -0.06
CA ARG A 94 3.85 -18.37 -0.60
C ARG A 94 3.99 -19.49 0.44
N PHE A 95 4.06 -19.15 1.73
CA PHE A 95 4.04 -20.12 2.83
C PHE A 95 2.62 -20.48 3.29
N GLY A 96 1.59 -20.04 2.56
CA GLY A 96 0.19 -20.33 2.88
C GLY A 96 -0.36 -19.55 4.07
N GLY A 97 0.27 -18.42 4.41
CA GLY A 97 -0.13 -17.60 5.56
C GLY A 97 0.41 -18.11 6.90
N ASP A 98 1.27 -19.12 6.91
CA ASP A 98 1.95 -19.58 8.14
C ASP A 98 3.17 -18.71 8.45
N PHE A 99 3.00 -17.81 9.43
CA PHE A 99 4.03 -16.86 9.83
C PHE A 99 5.24 -17.54 10.48
N ASP A 100 5.02 -18.53 11.34
CA ASP A 100 6.10 -19.23 12.05
C ASP A 100 6.98 -20.00 11.06
N LYS A 101 6.36 -20.67 10.10
CA LYS A 101 7.08 -21.37 9.02
C LYS A 101 7.88 -20.40 8.17
N TYR A 102 7.28 -19.26 7.81
CA TYR A 102 7.98 -18.21 7.07
C TYR A 102 9.22 -17.72 7.82
N VAL A 103 9.06 -17.28 9.07
CA VAL A 103 10.14 -16.69 9.88
C VAL A 103 11.26 -17.69 10.14
N ARG A 104 10.92 -18.96 10.43
CA ARG A 104 11.93 -20.01 10.65
C ARG A 104 12.68 -20.37 9.38
N SER A 105 11.99 -20.48 8.24
CA SER A 105 12.62 -20.86 6.97
C SER A 105 13.64 -19.84 6.45
N ARG A 106 13.48 -18.56 6.82
CA ARG A 106 14.36 -17.46 6.41
C ARG A 106 15.33 -16.98 7.50
N ASP A 107 15.41 -17.69 8.62
CA ASP A 107 16.22 -17.30 9.79
C ASP A 107 15.91 -15.88 10.28
N LEU A 108 14.62 -15.52 10.27
CA LEU A 108 14.11 -14.18 10.62
C LEU A 108 13.68 -14.08 12.09
N ILE A 109 13.89 -15.12 12.90
CA ILE A 109 13.36 -15.22 14.28
C ILE A 109 13.73 -13.98 15.12
N LYS A 110 14.98 -13.49 15.00
CA LYS A 110 15.46 -12.30 15.73
C LYS A 110 14.79 -10.99 15.29
N GLN A 111 14.10 -10.99 14.15
CA GLN A 111 13.51 -9.83 13.51
C GLN A 111 12.00 -9.99 13.29
N GLU A 112 11.39 -11.01 13.89
CA GLU A 112 9.97 -11.35 13.71
C GLU A 112 9.05 -10.15 13.99
N GLY A 113 9.32 -9.39 15.05
CA GLY A 113 8.52 -8.22 15.42
C GLY A 113 8.59 -7.09 14.39
N ILE A 114 9.67 -6.98 13.61
CA ILE A 114 9.78 -6.00 12.52
C ILE A 114 8.94 -6.44 11.32
N ILE A 115 9.01 -7.73 10.98
CA ILE A 115 8.21 -8.34 9.92
C ILE A 115 6.71 -8.21 10.26
N PHE A 116 6.34 -8.59 11.48
CA PHE A 116 4.97 -8.48 11.98
C PHE A 116 4.44 -7.05 11.89
N ARG A 117 5.17 -6.05 12.43
CA ARG A 117 4.78 -4.64 12.31
C ARG A 117 4.73 -4.13 10.86
N HIS A 118 5.48 -4.73 9.94
CA HIS A 118 5.40 -4.36 8.53
C HIS A 118 4.15 -4.93 7.87
N LEU A 119 3.78 -6.17 8.19
CA LEU A 119 2.53 -6.79 7.74
C LEU A 119 1.30 -6.03 8.28
N LEU A 120 1.33 -5.60 9.53
CA LEU A 120 0.26 -4.75 10.08
C LEU A 120 0.10 -3.45 9.30
N ARG A 121 1.21 -2.75 8.98
CA ARG A 121 1.16 -1.54 8.14
C ARG A 121 0.64 -1.84 6.73
N PHE A 122 0.98 -3.00 6.18
CA PHE A 122 0.47 -3.43 4.87
C PHE A 122 -1.05 -3.62 4.89
N ILE A 123 -1.60 -4.24 5.94
CA ILE A 123 -3.07 -4.37 6.12
C ILE A 123 -3.74 -2.99 6.12
N LEU A 124 -3.17 -2.01 6.84
CA LEU A 124 -3.70 -0.64 6.87
C LEU A 124 -3.68 0.00 5.48
N LEU A 125 -2.53 -0.13 4.79
CA LEU A 125 -2.35 0.39 3.44
C LEU A 125 -3.37 -0.21 2.45
N CYS A 126 -3.65 -1.51 2.54
CA CYS A 126 -4.71 -2.13 1.74
C CYS A 126 -6.08 -1.50 2.00
N GLY A 127 -6.39 -1.18 3.27
CA GLY A 127 -7.62 -0.47 3.63
C GLY A 127 -7.71 0.93 3.01
N GLU A 128 -6.61 1.68 3.04
CA GLU A 128 -6.53 3.01 2.40
C GLU A 128 -6.70 2.91 0.88
N PHE A 129 -6.09 1.91 0.22
CA PHE A 129 -6.27 1.71 -1.22
C PHE A 129 -7.70 1.39 -1.64
N VAL A 130 -8.45 0.67 -0.79
CA VAL A 130 -9.87 0.38 -1.05
C VAL A 130 -10.71 1.66 -1.01
N GLN A 131 -10.32 2.65 -0.19
CA GLN A 131 -11.02 3.94 -0.13
C GLN A 131 -10.77 4.81 -1.37
N LEU A 132 -9.62 4.66 -2.04
CA LEU A 132 -9.26 5.42 -3.24
C LEU A 132 -10.01 5.01 -4.53
N GLN A 133 -11.06 4.18 -4.42
CA GLN A 133 -11.86 3.67 -5.55
C GLN A 133 -12.49 4.79 -6.41
N GLU A 134 -12.63 6.00 -5.87
CA GLU A 134 -13.33 7.13 -6.51
C GLU A 134 -12.65 7.67 -7.79
N LEU A 135 -11.42 7.25 -8.11
CA LEU A 135 -10.64 7.75 -9.26
C LEU A 135 -10.77 6.94 -10.57
N GLY A 136 -11.65 5.92 -10.63
CA GLY A 136 -12.21 5.42 -11.88
C GLY A 136 -11.72 4.05 -12.40
N GLU A 137 -12.66 3.10 -12.48
CA GLU A 137 -12.96 2.13 -13.55
C GLU A 137 -14.08 1.19 -13.05
N PRO A 138 -14.94 0.62 -13.90
CA PRO A 138 -16.01 -0.29 -13.48
C PRO A 138 -15.52 -1.69 -13.09
N ASP A 139 -14.25 -2.03 -13.37
CA ASP A 139 -13.67 -3.33 -13.03
C ASP A 139 -13.14 -3.30 -11.59
N THR A 140 -13.97 -3.74 -10.66
CA THR A 140 -13.66 -3.84 -9.24
C THR A 140 -13.00 -5.18 -8.86
N SER A 141 -12.67 -6.05 -9.82
CA SER A 141 -12.11 -7.38 -9.52
C SER A 141 -10.79 -7.31 -8.74
N TRP A 142 -9.94 -6.33 -9.06
CA TRP A 142 -8.68 -6.10 -8.33
C TRP A 142 -8.90 -5.69 -6.87
N LEU A 143 -10.02 -5.05 -6.53
CA LEU A 143 -10.36 -4.71 -5.16
C LEU A 143 -10.70 -5.96 -4.35
N ASP A 144 -11.39 -6.91 -4.96
CA ASP A 144 -11.71 -8.18 -4.31
C ASP A 144 -10.45 -9.02 -4.08
N GLU A 145 -9.52 -9.03 -5.05
CA GLU A 145 -8.20 -9.63 -4.86
C GLU A 145 -7.41 -8.95 -3.73
N LEU A 146 -7.42 -7.61 -3.69
CA LEU A 146 -6.74 -6.85 -2.64
C LEU A 146 -7.33 -7.13 -1.25
N ARG A 147 -8.67 -7.19 -1.14
CA ARG A 147 -9.38 -7.56 0.10
C ARG A 147 -9.03 -8.98 0.52
N GLN A 148 -9.03 -9.93 -0.41
CA GLN A 148 -8.66 -11.31 -0.13
C GLN A 148 -7.22 -11.41 0.41
N ILE A 149 -6.28 -10.69 -0.20
CA ILE A 149 -4.88 -10.62 0.27
C ILE A 149 -4.83 -10.02 1.68
N ALA A 150 -5.52 -8.90 1.92
CA ALA A 150 -5.57 -8.25 3.23
C ALA A 150 -6.15 -9.17 4.31
N ASP A 151 -7.22 -9.91 3.99
CA ASP A 151 -7.87 -10.86 4.90
C ASP A 151 -6.96 -12.04 5.24
N GLN A 152 -6.26 -12.59 4.25
CA GLN A 152 -5.28 -13.66 4.47
C GLN A 152 -4.16 -13.20 5.38
N VAL A 153 -3.56 -12.04 5.10
CA VAL A 153 -2.49 -11.47 5.93
C VAL A 153 -3.00 -11.13 7.34
N THR A 154 -4.24 -10.63 7.45
CA THR A 154 -4.89 -10.35 8.75
C THR A 154 -5.07 -11.64 9.55
N THR A 155 -5.52 -12.71 8.91
CA THR A 155 -5.70 -14.02 9.56
C THR A 155 -4.36 -14.55 10.07
N SER A 156 -3.30 -14.45 9.25
CA SER A 156 -1.94 -14.79 9.66
C SER A 156 -1.47 -13.98 10.86
N CYS A 157 -1.68 -12.65 10.86
CA CYS A 157 -1.24 -11.79 11.96
C CYS A 157 -2.03 -12.06 13.24
N ARG A 158 -3.35 -12.29 13.15
CA ARG A 158 -4.18 -12.69 14.29
C ARG A 158 -3.75 -14.02 14.90
N ALA A 159 -3.27 -14.97 14.10
CA ALA A 159 -2.77 -16.24 14.62
C ALA A 159 -1.50 -16.07 15.48
N VAL A 160 -0.67 -15.05 15.20
CA VAL A 160 0.55 -14.75 15.94
C VAL A 160 0.26 -13.94 17.20
N ASP A 161 -0.45 -12.82 17.05
CA ASP A 161 -0.87 -11.95 18.15
C ASP A 161 -2.23 -11.31 17.82
N PRO A 162 -3.34 -11.88 18.31
CA PRO A 162 -4.68 -11.33 18.10
C PRO A 162 -4.80 -9.92 18.68
N GLN A 163 -4.26 -9.70 19.87
CA GLN A 163 -4.49 -8.48 20.63
C GLN A 163 -3.87 -7.26 19.94
N SER A 164 -2.63 -7.39 19.46
CA SER A 164 -1.97 -6.29 18.74
C SER A 164 -2.58 -6.06 17.36
N THR A 165 -3.00 -7.14 16.68
CA THR A 165 -3.62 -7.05 15.35
C THR A 165 -4.96 -6.33 15.42
N ASP A 166 -5.84 -6.73 16.34
CA ASP A 166 -7.16 -6.13 16.48
C ASP A 166 -7.08 -4.67 16.94
N LYS A 167 -6.16 -4.35 17.86
CA LYS A 167 -5.91 -2.96 18.28
C LYS A 167 -5.52 -2.05 17.10
N ILE A 168 -4.64 -2.52 16.21
CA ILE A 168 -4.21 -1.72 15.06
C ILE A 168 -5.35 -1.54 14.06
N ILE A 169 -6.10 -2.60 13.76
CA ILE A 169 -7.26 -2.52 12.86
C ILE A 169 -8.33 -1.58 13.43
N GLU A 170 -8.63 -1.68 14.72
CA GLU A 170 -9.58 -0.78 15.39
C GLU A 170 -9.09 0.68 15.36
N SER A 171 -7.81 0.91 15.64
CA SER A 171 -7.23 2.27 15.58
C SER A 171 -7.30 2.88 14.18
N ALA A 172 -7.10 2.07 13.14
CA ALA A 172 -7.19 2.52 11.76
C ALA A 172 -8.63 2.80 11.32
N ARG A 173 -9.60 1.99 11.78
CA ARG A 173 -11.03 2.28 11.56
C ARG A 173 -11.43 3.61 12.20
N ARG A 174 -10.99 3.86 13.44
CA ARG A 174 -11.24 5.13 14.11
C ARG A 174 -10.59 6.31 13.39
N ALA A 175 -9.36 6.14 12.90
CA ALA A 175 -8.67 7.19 12.15
C ALA A 175 -9.37 7.49 10.81
N ALA A 176 -9.81 6.46 10.08
CA ALA A 176 -10.58 6.63 8.86
C ALA A 176 -11.91 7.33 9.13
N ASP A 177 -12.63 6.96 10.19
CA ASP A 177 -13.90 7.58 10.58
C ASP A 177 -13.74 9.09 10.90
N VAL A 178 -12.67 9.46 11.60
CA VAL A 178 -12.35 10.88 11.88
C VAL A 178 -12.07 11.66 10.59
N VAL A 179 -11.27 11.11 9.68
CA VAL A 179 -10.94 11.78 8.39
C VAL A 179 -12.18 11.90 7.51
N THR A 180 -13.03 10.87 7.47
CA THR A 180 -14.29 10.91 6.71
C THR A 180 -15.26 11.93 7.31
N GLY A 181 -15.29 12.07 8.63
CA GLY A 181 -16.06 13.10 9.33
C GLY A 181 -15.56 14.51 9.08
N GLU A 182 -14.24 14.73 8.94
CA GLU A 182 -13.67 16.02 8.52
C GLU A 182 -14.05 16.36 7.07
N THR A 183 -13.99 15.39 6.15
CA THR A 183 -14.41 15.59 4.75
C THR A 183 -15.92 15.86 4.63
N GLN A 184 -16.76 15.14 5.38
CA GLN A 184 -18.20 15.41 5.43
C GLN A 184 -18.54 16.76 6.07
N ALA A 185 -17.77 17.19 7.07
CA ALA A 185 -17.93 18.51 7.69
C ALA A 185 -17.51 19.64 6.74
N GLU A 186 -16.45 19.44 5.94
CA GLU A 186 -16.07 20.39 4.87
C GLU A 186 -17.11 20.43 3.75
N ASP A 187 -17.66 19.28 3.32
CA ASP A 187 -18.75 19.22 2.32
C ASP A 187 -20.05 19.90 2.81
N LEU A 188 -20.38 19.78 4.11
CA LEU A 188 -21.52 20.48 4.73
C LEU A 188 -21.32 22.00 4.81
N LEU A 189 -20.06 22.47 4.82
CA LEU A 189 -19.72 23.89 4.80
C LEU A 189 -19.67 24.47 3.36
N GLU A 190 -19.54 23.62 2.34
CA GLU A 190 -19.59 24.00 0.91
C GLU A 190 -20.97 23.80 0.26
N ALA A 191 -21.94 23.24 0.98
CA ALA A 191 -23.32 23.17 0.51
C ALA A 191 -23.87 24.60 0.26
N PRO A 192 -24.50 24.88 -0.91
CA PRO A 192 -25.11 26.17 -1.17
C PRO A 192 -26.20 26.45 -0.11
N ASP A 193 -26.28 27.71 0.35
CA ASP A 193 -27.09 28.21 1.48
C ASP A 193 -28.56 27.73 1.55
N GLU A 194 -29.12 27.16 0.48
CA GLU A 194 -30.48 26.64 0.44
C GLU A 194 -30.67 25.36 1.28
N ASP A 195 -29.65 24.49 1.40
CA ASP A 195 -29.76 23.22 2.16
C ASP A 195 -29.51 23.40 3.67
N LEU A 196 -28.78 24.45 4.07
CA LEU A 196 -28.53 24.78 5.49
C LEU A 196 -29.79 25.30 6.19
N ALA A 197 -30.72 25.90 5.45
CA ALA A 197 -32.01 26.34 5.97
C ALA A 197 -32.95 25.15 6.28
N GLU A 198 -32.96 24.13 5.43
CA GLU A 198 -33.82 22.95 5.61
C GLU A 198 -33.29 22.01 6.72
N ALA A 199 -31.96 21.94 6.91
CA ALA A 199 -31.35 21.21 8.03
C ALA A 199 -31.57 21.89 9.39
N ALA A 200 -31.53 23.24 9.44
CA ALA A 200 -31.80 24.00 10.66
C ALA A 200 -33.28 23.93 11.07
N GLU A 201 -34.21 23.90 10.12
CA GLU A 201 -35.65 23.72 10.42
C GLU A 201 -35.99 22.32 10.95
N LEU A 202 -35.18 21.30 10.64
CA LEU A 202 -35.36 19.94 11.17
C LEU A 202 -34.84 19.75 12.61
N GLU A 203 -33.89 20.57 13.07
CA GLU A 203 -33.40 20.53 14.46
C GLU A 203 -34.26 21.37 15.43
N GLU A 204 -35.03 22.35 14.95
CA GLU A 204 -35.86 23.21 15.82
C GLU A 204 -37.15 22.52 16.33
N PHE A 205 -37.57 21.38 15.77
CA PHE A 205 -38.81 20.69 16.19
C PHE A 205 -38.62 19.56 17.23
N GLY A 206 -37.45 19.45 17.86
CA GLY A 206 -37.02 18.22 18.54
C GLY A 206 -36.54 18.32 19.98
N ALA A 207 -36.83 19.36 20.76
CA ALA A 207 -36.47 19.38 22.18
C ALA A 207 -37.56 20.03 23.04
N GLY A 208 -38.36 19.17 23.67
CA GLY A 208 -39.51 19.53 24.49
C GLY A 208 -39.20 20.51 25.62
N VAL A 209 -40.10 21.49 25.72
CA VAL A 209 -40.38 22.32 26.88
C VAL A 209 -40.56 21.42 28.11
N TRP A 210 -39.69 21.56 29.10
CA TRP A 210 -40.00 21.15 30.47
C TRP A 210 -40.45 22.40 31.22
N ASP A 211 -41.76 22.49 31.44
CA ASP A 211 -42.40 23.49 32.30
C ASP A 211 -41.91 23.35 33.75
N GLU A 212 -41.49 24.47 34.34
CA GLU A 212 -41.47 24.67 35.79
C GLU A 212 -42.68 25.53 36.20
N GLN A 213 -43.72 24.88 36.75
CA GLN A 213 -44.43 25.22 37.99
C GLN A 213 -45.72 24.41 38.18
#